data_AF-A0A9E5BT28-F1
#
_entry.id   AF-A0A9E5BT28-F1
#
_cell.length_a   1.000
_cell.length_b   1.000
_cell.length_c   1.000
_cell.angle_alpha   90.00
_cell.angle_beta   90.00
_cell.angle_gamma   90.00
#
_symmetry.space_group_name_H-M   'P 1'
#
loop_
_entity.id
_entity.type
_entity.pdbx_description
1 polymer ?
#
loop_
_entity_poly.entity_id
_entity_poly.type
_entity_poly.pdbx_seq_one_letter_code
_entity_poly.pdbx_strand_id
1 'polypeptide(L)'
;MTVRFDIRYAFPIAGLAIVLLVIVFVQLCGTEDVPELDESLLVPRATATVAPTFTPGPSPTPGPVTPTPERFVPEGVPATGEERDQVRLQDLEAIQTALALHLDERGEYPNSLGGVQSLCLFVEADVGCALEEFLAPIPADPLGEPGTNGYFYSSDGDRYIVYALRESDVPPACVEQPDHLAHFESLICVEG
;
A
#
# COMPACT_ATOMS: atom_id res chain seq x y z
N MET A 1 -47.69 -47.59 17.13
CA MET A 1 -47.49 -47.19 15.72
C MET A 1 -46.14 -46.52 15.62
N THR A 2 -45.17 -47.18 15.02
CA THR A 2 -43.77 -46.70 14.96
C THR A 2 -43.52 -46.20 13.54
N VAL A 3 -43.47 -44.89 13.35
CA VAL A 3 -43.23 -44.27 12.04
C VAL A 3 -41.73 -44.37 11.75
N ARG A 4 -41.36 -45.23 10.79
CA ARG A 4 -39.99 -45.30 10.28
C ARG A 4 -39.81 -44.17 9.26
N PHE A 5 -39.07 -43.14 9.64
CA PHE A 5 -38.63 -42.09 8.71
C PHE A 5 -37.46 -42.60 7.89
N ASP A 6 -37.66 -42.77 6.59
CA ASP A 6 -36.64 -43.21 5.65
C ASP A 6 -35.73 -42.02 5.30
N ILE A 7 -34.55 -41.98 5.91
CA ILE A 7 -33.53 -40.92 5.81
C ILE A 7 -33.07 -40.65 4.37
N ARG A 8 -33.33 -41.55 3.43
CA ARG A 8 -32.90 -41.43 2.03
C ARG A 8 -33.63 -40.32 1.26
N TYR A 9 -34.77 -39.84 1.76
CA TYR A 9 -35.52 -38.72 1.16
C TYR A 9 -35.20 -37.35 1.78
N ALA A 10 -34.43 -37.27 2.88
CA ALA A 10 -34.15 -36.01 3.57
C ALA A 10 -33.01 -35.20 2.92
N PHE A 11 -32.06 -35.86 2.25
CA PHE A 11 -30.91 -35.22 1.64
C PHE A 11 -31.20 -34.25 0.47
N PRO A 12 -32.10 -34.54 -0.49
CA PRO A 12 -32.34 -33.60 -1.59
C PRO A 12 -33.07 -32.32 -1.14
N ILE A 13 -33.87 -32.40 -0.08
CA ILE A 13 -34.66 -31.26 0.43
C ILE A 13 -33.74 -30.26 1.16
N ALA A 14 -32.80 -30.77 1.96
CA ALA A 14 -31.84 -29.92 2.66
C ALA A 14 -30.92 -29.15 1.70
N GLY A 15 -30.47 -29.79 0.61
CA GLY A 15 -29.66 -29.13 -0.42
C GLY A 15 -30.39 -27.99 -1.12
N LEU A 16 -31.67 -28.20 -1.48
CA LEU A 16 -32.47 -27.17 -2.15
C LEU A 16 -32.76 -25.97 -1.25
N ALA A 17 -32.96 -26.19 0.06
CA ALA A 17 -33.14 -25.11 1.02
C ALA A 17 -31.89 -24.23 1.18
N ILE A 18 -30.69 -24.83 1.18
CA ILE A 18 -29.43 -24.10 1.27
C ILE A 18 -29.21 -23.26 0.00
N VAL A 19 -29.46 -23.82 -1.18
CA VAL A 19 -29.31 -23.08 -2.46
C VAL A 19 -30.27 -21.89 -2.52
N LEU A 20 -31.53 -22.07 -2.10
CA LEU A 20 -32.49 -20.96 -2.02
C LEU A 20 -32.05 -19.87 -1.04
N LEU A 21 -31.49 -20.25 0.12
CA LEU A 21 -31.00 -19.29 1.11
C LEU A 21 -29.83 -18.47 0.56
N VAL A 22 -28.89 -19.10 -0.16
CA VAL A 22 -27.78 -18.40 -0.83
C VAL A 22 -28.29 -17.43 -1.89
N ILE A 23 -29.24 -17.85 -2.74
CA ILE A 23 -29.84 -16.97 -3.77
C ILE A 23 -30.50 -15.75 -3.13
N VAL A 24 -31.27 -15.94 -2.05
CA VAL A 24 -31.92 -14.84 -1.32
C VAL A 24 -30.88 -13.91 -0.68
N PHE A 25 -29.81 -14.45 -0.10
CA PHE A 25 -28.75 -13.65 0.50
C PHE A 25 -28.01 -12.78 -0.53
N VAL A 26 -27.69 -13.34 -1.70
CA VAL A 26 -27.06 -12.59 -2.80
C VAL A 26 -27.97 -11.47 -3.34
N GLN A 27 -29.29 -11.73 -3.45
CA GLN A 27 -30.26 -10.72 -3.90
C GLN A 27 -30.47 -9.60 -2.86
N LEU A 28 -30.35 -9.90 -1.55
CA LEU A 28 -30.54 -8.92 -0.49
C LEU A 28 -29.30 -8.06 -0.22
N CYS A 29 -28.10 -8.59 -0.45
CA CYS A 29 -26.85 -7.87 -0.22
C CYS A 29 -26.23 -7.27 -1.50
N GLY A 30 -26.80 -7.54 -2.69
CA GLY A 30 -26.19 -7.21 -3.98
C GLY A 30 -26.63 -5.89 -4.63
N THR A 31 -27.51 -5.10 -4.02
CA THR A 31 -27.95 -3.81 -4.57
C THR A 31 -27.62 -2.69 -3.59
N GLU A 32 -26.33 -2.40 -3.47
CA GLU A 32 -25.91 -1.09 -2.98
C GLU A 32 -26.00 -0.15 -4.17
N ASP A 33 -27.02 0.70 -4.17
CA ASP A 33 -27.20 1.78 -5.14
C ASP A 33 -25.95 2.66 -5.14
N VAL A 34 -25.09 2.49 -6.14
CA VAL A 34 -23.94 3.37 -6.36
C VAL A 34 -24.53 4.74 -6.71
N PRO A 35 -24.33 5.79 -5.88
CA PRO A 35 -24.82 7.11 -6.23
C PRO A 35 -24.15 7.55 -7.53
N GLU A 36 -24.96 7.79 -8.57
CA GLU A 36 -24.53 8.46 -9.79
C GLU A 36 -23.87 9.78 -9.39
N LEU A 37 -22.54 9.87 -9.57
CA LEU A 37 -21.80 11.11 -9.41
C LEU A 37 -22.29 12.08 -10.49
N ASP A 38 -23.00 13.11 -10.04
CA ASP A 38 -23.48 14.24 -10.84
C ASP A 38 -22.28 14.95 -11.51
N GLU A 39 -22.05 14.66 -12.79
CA GLU A 39 -21.09 15.32 -13.69
C GLU A 39 -21.53 16.77 -14.04
N SER A 40 -21.84 17.58 -13.04
CA SER A 40 -22.31 18.93 -13.28
C SER A 40 -21.69 19.91 -12.31
N LEU A 41 -20.47 20.39 -12.60
CA LEU A 41 -19.98 21.73 -12.22
C LEU A 41 -18.72 22.11 -13.04
N LEU A 42 -18.86 22.13 -14.37
CA LEU A 42 -17.99 22.95 -15.23
C LEU A 42 -18.34 24.44 -15.03
N VAL A 43 -17.56 25.16 -14.23
CA VAL A 43 -17.59 26.63 -14.24
C VAL A 43 -16.15 27.16 -14.34
N PRO A 44 -15.69 27.66 -15.51
CA PRO A 44 -14.48 28.45 -15.58
C PRO A 44 -14.79 29.86 -15.06
N ARG A 45 -14.43 30.15 -13.81
CA ARG A 45 -14.47 31.52 -13.29
C ARG A 45 -13.16 32.24 -13.63
N ALA A 46 -13.14 32.88 -14.79
CA ALA A 46 -12.17 33.93 -15.08
C ALA A 46 -12.46 35.16 -14.19
N THR A 47 -11.53 35.55 -13.32
CA THR A 47 -11.56 36.91 -12.75
C THR A 47 -10.17 37.48 -12.51
N ALA A 48 -9.84 38.47 -13.34
CA ALA A 48 -9.05 39.68 -13.10
C ALA A 48 -7.64 39.57 -12.49
N THR A 49 -6.65 39.65 -13.38
CA THR A 49 -5.28 40.12 -13.10
C THR A 49 -5.32 41.61 -12.71
N VAL A 50 -5.04 41.91 -11.45
CA VAL A 50 -4.70 43.28 -11.02
C VAL A 50 -3.20 43.46 -11.20
N ALA A 51 -2.81 44.35 -12.11
CA ALA A 51 -1.41 44.73 -12.29
C ALA A 51 -0.96 45.66 -11.15
N PRO A 52 0.18 45.41 -10.48
CA PRO A 52 0.74 46.36 -9.54
C PRO A 52 1.38 47.56 -10.26
N THR A 53 1.08 48.76 -9.80
CA THR A 53 1.78 50.00 -10.16
C THR A 53 3.19 49.98 -9.57
N PHE A 54 4.22 49.96 -10.42
CA PHE A 54 5.61 50.08 -9.99
C PHE A 54 6.03 51.55 -9.90
N THR A 55 6.29 52.02 -8.69
CA THR A 55 6.99 53.28 -8.42
C THR A 55 8.50 53.05 -8.60
N PRO A 56 9.23 53.86 -9.40
CA PRO A 56 10.68 53.72 -9.52
C PRO A 56 11.37 54.19 -8.23
N GLY A 57 11.88 53.24 -7.45
CA GLY A 57 12.77 53.48 -6.32
C GLY A 57 14.24 53.56 -6.76
N PRO A 58 15.11 54.19 -5.94
CA PRO A 58 16.52 54.40 -6.28
C PRO A 58 17.30 53.09 -6.43
N SER A 59 18.24 53.12 -7.38
CA SER A 59 19.12 52.04 -7.81
C SER A 59 19.80 51.30 -6.64
N PRO A 60 19.70 49.96 -6.55
CA PRO A 60 20.41 49.21 -5.52
C PRO A 60 21.92 49.17 -5.80
N THR A 61 22.69 49.38 -4.74
CA THR A 61 24.13 49.12 -4.64
C THR A 61 24.44 47.67 -5.06
N PRO A 62 25.56 47.38 -5.76
CA PRO A 62 25.94 46.02 -6.11
C PRO A 62 26.09 45.16 -4.85
N GLY A 63 25.16 44.23 -4.66
CA GLY A 63 25.24 43.20 -3.63
C GLY A 63 26.24 42.10 -4.02
N PRO A 64 26.69 41.29 -3.06
CA PRO A 64 27.59 40.18 -3.30
C PRO A 64 27.00 39.21 -4.32
N VAL A 65 27.81 38.78 -5.28
CA VAL A 65 27.47 37.80 -6.31
C VAL A 65 26.87 36.55 -5.66
N THR A 66 25.58 36.30 -5.92
CA THR A 66 24.90 35.07 -5.54
C THR A 66 25.55 33.92 -6.31
N PRO A 67 26.10 32.89 -5.64
CA PRO A 67 26.63 31.73 -6.35
C PRO A 67 25.50 31.08 -7.15
N THR A 68 25.77 30.78 -8.42
CA THR A 68 24.94 29.92 -9.26
C THR A 68 24.59 28.66 -8.46
N PRO A 69 23.32 28.25 -8.36
CA PRO A 69 22.99 27.00 -7.70
C PRO A 69 23.67 25.86 -8.46
N GLU A 70 24.71 25.29 -7.88
CA GLU A 70 25.20 23.97 -8.26
C GLU A 70 24.00 23.03 -8.16
N ARG A 71 23.79 22.28 -9.23
CA ARG A 71 22.80 21.22 -9.28
C ARG A 71 23.13 20.25 -8.13
N PHE A 72 22.37 20.34 -7.04
CA PHE A 72 22.43 19.40 -5.93
C PHE A 72 22.02 18.04 -6.49
N VAL A 73 22.99 17.22 -6.87
CA VAL A 73 22.78 15.78 -6.97
C VAL A 73 22.82 15.34 -5.51
N PRO A 74 21.72 14.83 -4.92
CA PRO A 74 21.77 14.34 -3.55
C PRO A 74 22.85 13.26 -3.46
N GLU A 75 23.95 13.56 -2.77
CA GLU A 75 24.88 12.56 -2.28
C GLU A 75 24.09 11.62 -1.37
N GLY A 76 23.84 10.38 -1.81
CA GLY A 76 23.21 9.39 -0.94
C GLY A 76 22.32 8.34 -1.61
N VAL A 77 22.01 8.44 -2.91
CA VAL A 77 21.31 7.34 -3.59
C VAL A 77 22.31 6.19 -3.83
N PRO A 78 22.03 4.97 -3.35
CA PRO A 78 22.95 3.85 -3.53
C PRO A 78 23.13 3.54 -5.03
N ALA A 79 24.38 3.46 -5.47
CA ALA A 79 24.72 3.42 -6.89
C ALA A 79 24.48 2.03 -7.50
N THR A 80 24.69 0.98 -6.71
CA THR A 80 24.59 -0.42 -7.13
C THR A 80 23.34 -1.11 -6.59
N GLY A 81 22.91 -2.18 -7.26
CA GLY A 81 21.79 -3.00 -6.79
C GLY A 81 22.06 -3.63 -5.42
N GLU A 82 23.31 -4.05 -5.16
CA GLU A 82 23.73 -4.58 -3.85
C GLU A 82 23.61 -3.55 -2.72
N GLU A 83 24.04 -2.31 -2.95
CA GLU A 83 23.89 -1.25 -1.94
C GLU A 83 22.40 -0.91 -1.71
N ARG A 84 21.55 -0.95 -2.75
CA ARG A 84 20.09 -0.75 -2.60
C ARG A 84 19.44 -1.90 -1.83
N ASP A 85 19.80 -3.14 -2.13
CA ASP A 85 19.33 -4.31 -1.40
C ASP A 85 19.74 -4.24 0.08
N GLN A 86 20.94 -3.73 0.39
CA GLN A 86 21.37 -3.53 1.78
C GLN A 86 20.53 -2.48 2.51
N VAL A 87 20.10 -1.41 1.83
CA VAL A 87 19.16 -0.44 2.40
C VAL A 87 17.79 -1.09 2.63
N ARG A 88 17.28 -1.85 1.65
CA ARG A 88 16.01 -2.58 1.79
C ARG A 88 16.02 -3.54 2.97
N LEU A 89 17.12 -4.24 3.21
CA LEU A 89 17.24 -5.14 4.37
C LEU A 89 17.16 -4.38 5.71
N GLN A 90 17.76 -3.20 5.80
CA GLN A 90 17.67 -2.35 7.00
C GLN A 90 16.26 -1.81 7.20
N ASP A 91 15.60 -1.41 6.12
CA ASP A 91 14.21 -0.94 6.14
C ASP A 91 13.26 -2.08 6.56
N LEU A 92 13.44 -3.30 6.03
CA LEU A 92 12.65 -4.47 6.40
C LEU A 92 12.82 -4.83 7.89
N GLU A 93 14.01 -4.68 8.47
CA GLU A 93 14.24 -4.85 9.91
C GLU A 93 13.49 -3.81 10.75
N ALA A 94 13.47 -2.54 10.31
CA ALA A 94 12.71 -1.48 10.95
C ALA A 94 11.19 -1.75 10.88
N ILE A 95 10.70 -2.19 9.70
CA ILE A 95 9.29 -2.56 9.49
C ILE A 95 8.90 -3.75 10.37
N GLN A 96 9.74 -4.79 10.46
CA GLN A 96 9.51 -5.94 11.34
C GLN A 96 9.43 -5.52 12.82
N THR A 97 10.29 -4.59 13.25
CA THR A 97 10.23 -4.02 14.61
C THR A 97 8.91 -3.27 14.84
N ALA A 98 8.47 -2.46 13.88
CA ALA A 98 7.20 -1.73 13.96
C ALA A 98 5.99 -2.67 14.01
N LEU A 99 6.01 -3.75 13.22
CA LEU A 99 4.97 -4.78 13.24
C LEU A 99 4.90 -5.50 14.59
N ALA A 100 6.05 -5.81 15.21
CA ALA A 100 6.07 -6.39 16.55
C ALA A 100 5.45 -5.46 17.60
N LEU A 101 5.72 -4.16 17.53
CA LEU A 101 5.10 -3.16 18.40
C LEU A 101 3.59 -3.04 18.14
N HIS A 102 3.17 -3.07 16.87
CA HIS A 102 1.75 -3.07 16.51
C HIS A 102 1.03 -4.30 17.08
N LEU A 103 1.63 -5.49 16.98
CA LEU A 103 1.09 -6.72 17.57
C LEU A 103 0.95 -6.61 19.09
N ASP A 104 1.95 -6.06 19.79
CA ASP A 104 1.91 -5.88 21.25
C ASP A 104 0.78 -4.93 21.70
N GLU A 105 0.59 -3.81 20.98
CA GLU A 105 -0.42 -2.80 21.33
C GLU A 105 -1.85 -3.18 20.86
N ARG A 106 -2.00 -3.78 19.69
CA ARG A 106 -3.31 -4.05 19.06
C ARG A 106 -3.76 -5.50 19.17
N GLY A 107 -2.85 -6.43 19.46
CA GLY A 107 -3.13 -7.86 19.57
C GLY A 107 -3.20 -8.60 18.23
N GLU A 108 -3.01 -7.91 17.10
CA GLU A 108 -2.94 -8.48 15.75
C GLU A 108 -2.04 -7.62 14.84
N TYR A 109 -1.56 -8.19 13.74
CA TYR A 109 -0.93 -7.43 12.66
C TYR A 109 -1.99 -6.72 11.78
N PRO A 110 -1.65 -5.60 11.09
CA PRO A 110 -2.57 -4.96 10.15
C PRO A 110 -3.11 -5.96 9.11
N ASN A 111 -4.40 -6.29 9.15
CA ASN A 111 -4.91 -7.41 8.37
C ASN A 111 -5.29 -7.00 6.94
N SER A 112 -4.61 -7.56 5.94
CA SER A 112 -4.93 -7.36 4.50
C SER A 112 -5.83 -8.45 3.93
N LEU A 113 -6.41 -9.29 4.79
CA LEU A 113 -7.18 -10.50 4.47
C LEU A 113 -6.37 -11.49 3.61
N GLY A 114 -5.05 -11.52 3.81
CA GLY A 114 -4.11 -12.30 3.01
C GLY A 114 -3.81 -11.74 1.62
N GLY A 115 -4.35 -10.58 1.28
CA GLY A 115 -4.05 -9.88 0.02
C GLY A 115 -2.70 -9.17 0.09
N VAL A 116 -2.00 -9.10 -1.05
CA VAL A 116 -0.79 -8.27 -1.18
C VAL A 116 -1.18 -6.84 -1.53
N GLN A 117 -0.69 -5.86 -0.77
CA GLN A 117 -0.88 -4.43 -0.98
C GLN A 117 0.48 -3.71 -0.94
N SER A 118 0.54 -2.44 -1.35
CA SER A 118 1.69 -1.60 -0.99
C SER A 118 1.71 -1.39 0.52
N LEU A 119 2.91 -1.18 1.10
CA LEU A 119 3.04 -1.00 2.54
C LEU A 119 2.30 0.25 3.02
N CYS A 120 2.55 1.40 2.37
CA CYS A 120 1.80 2.63 2.62
C CYS A 120 1.97 3.63 1.48
N LEU A 121 1.54 3.27 0.27
CA LEU A 121 1.51 4.19 -0.86
C LEU A 121 0.15 4.89 -0.97
N PHE A 122 -0.92 4.15 -0.76
CA PHE A 122 -2.29 4.63 -0.82
C PHE A 122 -2.82 4.78 0.61
N VAL A 123 -2.60 5.94 1.22
CA VAL A 123 -2.84 6.23 2.65
C VAL A 123 -4.23 5.78 3.15
N GLU A 124 -5.26 5.86 2.31
CA GLU A 124 -6.64 5.51 2.68
C GLU A 124 -6.99 4.04 2.46
N ALA A 125 -6.18 3.29 1.70
CA ALA A 125 -6.49 1.93 1.26
C ALA A 125 -5.50 0.88 1.76
N ASP A 126 -4.23 1.24 1.93
CA ASP A 126 -3.18 0.32 2.36
C ASP A 126 -3.23 0.12 3.87
N VAL A 127 -3.46 -1.13 4.29
CA VAL A 127 -3.56 -1.46 5.72
C VAL A 127 -2.23 -1.26 6.45
N GLY A 128 -1.09 -1.34 5.75
CA GLY A 128 0.23 -1.14 6.33
C GLY A 128 0.50 0.31 6.76
N CYS A 129 -0.31 1.29 6.34
CA CYS A 129 -0.24 2.66 6.85
C CYS A 129 -0.53 2.77 8.35
N ALA A 130 -1.16 1.75 8.95
CA ALA A 130 -1.32 1.66 10.40
C ALA A 130 0.03 1.66 11.16
N LEU A 131 1.14 1.34 10.49
CA LEU A 131 2.47 1.34 11.09
C LEU A 131 3.05 2.74 11.32
N GLU A 132 2.46 3.81 10.76
CA GLU A 132 2.96 5.19 10.96
C GLU A 132 3.00 5.60 12.44
N GLU A 133 2.16 4.99 13.30
CA GLU A 133 2.18 5.20 14.74
C GLU A 133 3.50 4.72 15.40
N PHE A 134 4.12 3.68 14.83
CA PHE A 134 5.31 3.02 15.37
C PHE A 134 6.58 3.30 14.56
N LEU A 135 6.43 3.73 13.29
CA LEU A 135 7.51 3.98 12.35
C LEU A 135 7.15 5.15 11.42
N ALA A 136 7.58 6.36 11.79
CA ALA A 136 7.38 7.57 11.01
C ALA A 136 8.72 8.26 10.67
N PRO A 137 9.01 8.52 9.39
CA PRO A 137 8.22 8.12 8.21
C PRO A 137 8.34 6.61 7.94
N ILE A 138 7.34 6.04 7.26
CA ILE A 138 7.48 4.70 6.66
C ILE A 138 8.61 4.76 5.62
N PRO A 139 9.57 3.82 5.64
CA PRO A 139 10.66 3.80 4.66
C PRO A 139 10.13 3.72 3.22
N ALA A 140 10.81 4.41 2.31
CA ALA A 140 10.53 4.36 0.89
C ALA A 140 11.66 3.60 0.17
N ASP A 141 11.32 2.82 -0.85
CA ASP A 141 12.33 2.10 -1.64
C ASP A 141 13.38 3.10 -2.22
N PRO A 142 14.68 2.77 -2.21
CA PRO A 142 15.73 3.65 -2.74
C PRO A 142 15.55 4.10 -4.20
N LEU A 143 14.77 3.38 -5.01
CA LEU A 143 14.46 3.75 -6.38
C LEU A 143 13.33 4.78 -6.50
N GLY A 144 12.56 5.02 -5.43
CA GLY A 144 11.67 6.17 -5.28
C GLY A 144 10.47 6.25 -6.22
N GLU A 145 10.24 5.25 -7.07
CA GLU A 145 9.04 5.15 -7.92
C GLU A 145 8.03 4.19 -7.28
N PRO A 146 7.15 4.64 -6.37
CA PRO A 146 6.36 3.76 -5.52
C PRO A 146 5.36 2.85 -6.28
N GLY A 147 4.99 3.20 -7.52
CA GLY A 147 4.15 2.35 -8.37
C GLY A 147 4.90 1.17 -9.01
N THR A 148 6.23 1.20 -9.02
CA THR A 148 7.10 0.19 -9.65
C THR A 148 8.04 -0.46 -8.63
N ASN A 149 8.48 0.30 -7.63
CA ASN A 149 9.44 -0.07 -6.62
C ASN A 149 8.89 0.33 -5.26
N GLY A 150 8.74 -0.61 -4.35
CA GLY A 150 8.15 -0.34 -3.06
C GLY A 150 8.22 -1.54 -2.14
N TYR A 151 7.83 -1.30 -0.89
CA TYR A 151 7.56 -2.37 0.05
C TYR A 151 6.13 -2.87 -0.18
N PHE A 152 5.96 -4.18 -0.27
CA PHE A 152 4.66 -4.82 -0.38
C PHE A 152 4.36 -5.61 0.89
N TYR A 153 3.11 -5.65 1.29
CA TYR A 153 2.68 -6.17 2.57
C TYR A 153 1.51 -7.14 2.40
N SER A 154 1.54 -8.25 3.13
CA SER A 154 0.44 -9.20 3.22
C SER A 154 0.35 -9.76 4.64
N SER A 155 -0.87 -9.84 5.20
CA SER A 155 -1.11 -10.44 6.51
C SER A 155 -2.53 -11.01 6.61
N ASP A 156 -2.66 -12.09 7.39
CA ASP A 156 -3.94 -12.68 7.81
C ASP A 156 -4.36 -12.22 9.23
N GLY A 157 -3.60 -11.30 9.85
CA GLY A 157 -3.76 -10.83 11.23
C GLY A 157 -2.89 -11.58 12.24
N ASP A 158 -2.63 -12.86 12.00
CA ASP A 158 -1.79 -13.71 12.86
C ASP A 158 -0.33 -13.77 12.37
N ARG A 159 -0.13 -13.70 11.05
CA ARG A 159 1.17 -13.76 10.38
C ARG A 159 1.28 -12.64 9.36
N TYR A 160 2.51 -12.26 9.01
CA TYR A 160 2.76 -11.31 7.94
C TYR A 160 3.93 -11.72 7.06
N ILE A 161 3.96 -11.15 5.86
CA ILE A 161 5.12 -11.14 4.97
C ILE A 161 5.28 -9.72 4.41
N VAL A 162 6.50 -9.18 4.48
CA VAL A 162 6.87 -7.91 3.82
C VAL A 162 7.87 -8.21 2.72
N TYR A 163 7.60 -7.75 1.51
CA TYR A 163 8.42 -7.96 0.33
C TYR A 163 9.09 -6.66 -0.12
N ALA A 164 10.27 -6.78 -0.71
CA ALA A 164 10.95 -5.72 -1.44
C ALA A 164 11.61 -6.29 -2.71
N LEU A 165 11.80 -5.45 -3.72
CA LEU A 165 12.52 -5.84 -4.94
C LEU A 165 13.96 -6.23 -4.60
N ARG A 166 14.45 -7.31 -5.21
CA ARG A 166 15.85 -7.73 -5.12
C ARG A 166 16.57 -7.45 -6.42
N GLU A 167 17.70 -6.79 -6.37
CA GLU A 167 18.49 -6.42 -7.56
C GLU A 167 19.83 -7.16 -7.67
N SER A 168 20.24 -7.88 -6.64
CA SER A 168 21.49 -8.64 -6.59
C SER A 168 21.26 -10.14 -6.33
N ASP A 169 22.27 -10.95 -6.65
CA ASP A 169 22.28 -12.38 -6.33
C ASP A 169 22.70 -12.67 -4.87
N VAL A 170 22.83 -11.64 -4.03
CA VAL A 170 23.17 -11.80 -2.61
C VAL A 170 21.93 -12.28 -1.83
N PRO A 171 22.02 -13.34 -1.01
CA PRO A 171 20.92 -13.78 -0.16
C PRO A 171 20.54 -12.76 0.93
N PRO A 172 19.32 -12.79 1.50
CA PRO A 172 18.27 -13.80 1.29
C PRO A 172 17.30 -13.46 0.14
N ALA A 173 16.89 -14.48 -0.60
CA ALA A 173 15.76 -14.40 -1.51
C ALA A 173 14.52 -14.99 -0.82
N CYS A 174 13.33 -14.50 -1.20
CA CYS A 174 12.07 -15.14 -0.80
C CYS A 174 11.99 -16.57 -1.32
N VAL A 175 11.48 -17.47 -0.47
CA VAL A 175 11.23 -18.86 -0.86
C VAL A 175 10.04 -18.93 -1.82
N GLU A 176 9.01 -18.14 -1.58
CA GLU A 176 7.79 -18.07 -2.38
C GLU A 176 7.54 -16.64 -2.85
N GLN A 177 7.06 -16.51 -4.09
CA GLN A 177 6.70 -15.23 -4.69
C GLN A 177 5.22 -15.27 -5.06
N PRO A 178 4.40 -14.34 -4.56
CA PRO A 178 2.98 -14.33 -4.87
C PRO A 178 2.74 -13.97 -6.34
N ASP A 179 1.69 -14.52 -6.94
CA ASP A 179 1.37 -14.34 -8.37
C ASP A 179 1.30 -12.87 -8.79
N HIS A 180 0.79 -12.00 -7.91
CA HIS A 180 0.67 -10.55 -8.17
C HIS A 180 2.03 -9.83 -8.25
N LEU A 181 3.09 -10.42 -7.71
CA LEU A 181 4.45 -9.90 -7.74
C LEU A 181 5.33 -10.66 -8.74
N ALA A 182 4.81 -11.63 -9.49
CA ALA A 182 5.59 -12.49 -10.41
C ALA A 182 6.27 -11.75 -11.57
N HIS A 183 5.98 -10.46 -11.76
CA HIS A 183 6.64 -9.61 -12.74
C HIS A 183 8.03 -9.13 -12.27
N PHE A 184 8.32 -9.21 -10.97
CA PHE A 184 9.66 -9.01 -10.44
C PHE A 184 10.49 -10.28 -10.61
N GLU A 185 11.74 -10.15 -11.02
CA GLU A 185 12.63 -11.30 -11.23
C GLU A 185 12.97 -12.01 -9.91
N SER A 186 13.06 -11.24 -8.82
CA SER A 186 13.54 -11.72 -7.52
C SER A 186 13.07 -10.77 -6.42
N LEU A 187 12.80 -11.30 -5.23
CA LEU A 187 12.34 -10.55 -4.06
C LEU A 187 13.18 -10.88 -2.82
N ILE A 188 13.33 -9.90 -1.94
CA ILE A 188 13.73 -10.07 -0.54
C ILE A 188 12.47 -9.99 0.32
N CYS A 189 12.38 -10.77 1.39
CA CYS A 189 11.29 -10.66 2.34
C CYS A 189 11.68 -11.00 3.77
N VAL A 190 10.85 -10.52 4.68
CA VAL A 190 10.81 -10.91 6.09
C VAL A 190 9.40 -11.40 6.42
N GLU A 191 9.31 -12.39 7.31
CA GLU A 191 8.07 -13.01 7.76
C GLU A 191 8.04 -13.06 9.29
N GLY A 192 6.84 -13.14 9.86
CA GLY A 192 6.63 -13.27 11.31
C GLY A 192 5.20 -13.63 11.67
#